data_AF-A0A640VU02-F1
#
_entry.id   AF-A0A640VU02-F1
#
_cell.length_a   1.000
_cell.length_b   1.000
_cell.length_c   1.000
_cell.angle_alpha   90.00
_cell.angle_beta   90.00
_cell.angle_gamma   90.00
#
_symmetry.space_group_name_H-M   'P 1'
#
loop_
_entity.id
_entity.type
_entity.pdbx_description
1 polymer ?
#
loop_
_entity_poly.entity_id
_entity_poly.type
_entity_poly.pdbx_seq_one_letter_code
_entity_poly.pdbx_strand_id
1 'polypeptide(L)'
;MRRQTVDLTCQLYIDGAENLDDLADHILKVTSAKRSGRTLSTPMFDIDLEISLDHNPSHLESLGGFLFWPYGAYLEPTSDAISERQYIASVSALIADLRKRNLRVVASCDFEKEVSQITGWNWSEGSPIHPVH
;
A
#
# COMPACT_ATOMS: atom_id res chain seq x y z
N MET A 1 8.88 -21.31 23.07
CA MET A 1 8.94 -20.12 22.19
C MET A 1 7.52 -19.84 21.69
N ARG A 2 6.92 -18.72 22.05
CA ARG A 2 5.68 -18.29 21.39
C ARG A 2 6.09 -17.88 19.96
N ARG A 3 5.53 -18.51 18.93
CA ARG A 3 5.56 -17.93 17.57
C ARG A 3 4.87 -16.57 17.70
N GLN A 4 5.61 -15.49 17.48
CA GLN A 4 4.99 -14.20 17.22
C GLN A 4 4.23 -14.39 15.90
N THR A 5 2.91 -14.28 15.93
CA THR A 5 2.07 -14.31 14.74
C THR A 5 2.21 -12.97 14.05
N VAL A 6 2.62 -12.97 12.78
CA VAL A 6 2.69 -11.76 11.94
C VAL A 6 1.29 -11.16 11.85
N ASP A 7 1.17 -9.86 12.09
CA ASP A 7 -0.06 -9.13 11.78
C ASP A 7 -0.15 -8.92 10.27
N LEU A 8 -1.24 -9.38 9.65
CA LEU A 8 -1.44 -9.27 8.20
C LEU A 8 -2.07 -7.93 7.80
N THR A 9 -2.44 -7.07 8.75
CA THR A 9 -2.91 -5.73 8.41
C THR A 9 -1.76 -4.91 7.81
N CYS A 10 -2.06 -4.09 6.80
CA CYS A 10 -1.04 -3.23 6.21
C CYS A 10 -1.57 -1.86 5.81
N GLN A 11 -0.89 -0.82 6.30
CA GLN A 11 -1.13 0.54 5.85
C GLN A 11 -0.23 0.85 4.65
N LEU A 12 -0.84 1.38 3.59
CA LEU A 12 -0.14 1.97 2.47
C LEU A 12 -0.24 3.49 2.55
N TYR A 13 0.87 4.18 2.29
CA TYR A 13 0.92 5.61 2.03
C TYR A 13 1.09 5.81 0.53
N ILE A 14 0.24 6.64 -0.07
CA ILE A 14 0.12 6.74 -1.52
C ILE A 14 0.13 8.21 -1.97
N ASP A 15 0.90 8.47 -3.01
CA ASP A 15 0.94 9.76 -3.70
C ASP A 15 0.97 9.58 -5.24
N GLY A 16 0.57 10.62 -5.96
CA GLY A 16 0.58 10.67 -7.43
C GLY A 16 -0.78 10.47 -8.10
N ALA A 17 -1.83 10.17 -7.33
CA ALA A 17 -3.22 10.21 -7.81
C ALA A 17 -3.77 11.65 -7.75
N GLU A 18 -4.70 12.00 -8.62
CA GLU A 18 -5.32 13.34 -8.63
C GLU A 18 -6.32 13.55 -7.48
N ASN A 19 -7.03 12.48 -7.13
CA ASN A 19 -8.04 12.44 -6.07
C ASN A 19 -8.32 10.98 -5.65
N LEU A 20 -9.17 10.79 -4.65
CA LEU A 20 -9.48 9.46 -4.11
C LEU A 20 -10.19 8.55 -5.15
N ASP A 21 -11.00 9.12 -6.05
CA ASP A 21 -11.67 8.35 -7.10
C ASP A 21 -10.68 7.87 -8.16
N ASP A 22 -9.74 8.74 -8.55
CA ASP A 22 -8.64 8.38 -9.46
C ASP A 22 -7.78 7.25 -8.86
N LEU A 23 -7.42 7.34 -7.57
CA LEU A 23 -6.74 6.24 -6.88
C LEU A 23 -7.55 4.94 -6.92
N ALA A 24 -8.85 5.01 -6.65
CA ALA A 24 -9.73 3.84 -6.71
C ALA A 24 -9.73 3.23 -8.13
N ASP A 25 -9.79 4.06 -9.17
CA ASP A 25 -9.74 3.62 -10.56
C ASP A 25 -8.40 2.98 -10.92
N HIS A 26 -7.28 3.49 -10.41
CA HIS A 26 -5.97 2.86 -10.55
C HIS A 26 -5.96 1.44 -9.98
N ILE A 27 -6.53 1.25 -8.78
CA ILE A 27 -6.61 -0.06 -8.11
C ILE A 27 -7.57 -1.00 -8.85
N LEU A 28 -8.74 -0.52 -9.28
CA LEU A 28 -9.71 -1.30 -10.04
C LEU A 28 -9.17 -1.78 -11.40
N LYS A 29 -8.23 -1.04 -12.01
CA LYS A 29 -7.59 -1.44 -13.27
C LYS A 29 -6.51 -2.53 -13.12
N VAL A 30 -6.01 -2.76 -11.91
CA VAL A 30 -4.94 -3.76 -11.63
C VAL A 30 -5.42 -4.92 -10.77
N THR A 31 -6.63 -4.83 -10.25
CA THR A 31 -7.27 -5.88 -9.45
C THR A 31 -8.59 -6.28 -10.07
N SER A 32 -9.16 -7.40 -9.61
CA SER A 32 -10.57 -7.73 -9.87
C SER A 32 -11.49 -7.24 -8.76
N ALA A 33 -11.14 -6.12 -8.11
CA ALA A 33 -11.87 -5.63 -6.95
C ALA A 33 -13.28 -5.16 -7.32
N LYS A 34 -14.18 -5.23 -6.34
CA LYS A 34 -15.50 -4.58 -6.39
C LYS A 34 -15.50 -3.39 -5.45
N ARG A 35 -16.08 -2.28 -5.89
CA ARG A 35 -16.15 -1.04 -5.11
C ARG A 35 -17.48 -0.94 -4.36
N SER A 36 -17.41 -0.62 -3.07
CA SER A 36 -18.54 -0.24 -2.23
C SER A 36 -18.14 0.98 -1.39
N GLY A 37 -18.53 2.18 -1.84
CA GLY A 37 -18.08 3.42 -1.23
C GLY A 37 -16.57 3.61 -1.36
N ARG A 38 -15.87 3.61 -0.22
CA ARG A 38 -14.40 3.75 -0.11
C ARG A 38 -13.67 2.41 -0.02
N THR A 39 -14.41 1.32 0.15
CA THR A 39 -13.86 -0.03 0.25
C THR A 39 -13.79 -0.66 -1.13
N LEU A 40 -12.64 -1.25 -1.46
CA LEU A 40 -12.43 -2.09 -2.63
C LEU A 40 -12.12 -3.51 -2.18
N SER A 41 -12.99 -4.46 -2.55
CA SER A 41 -12.89 -5.85 -2.10
C SER A 41 -12.38 -6.76 -3.21
N THR A 42 -11.28 -7.47 -2.96
CA THR A 42 -10.78 -8.56 -3.82
C THR A 42 -11.05 -9.92 -3.16
N PRO A 43 -10.83 -11.05 -3.86
CA PRO A 43 -10.85 -12.36 -3.20
C PRO A 43 -9.78 -12.55 -2.12
N MET A 44 -8.73 -11.72 -2.10
CA MET A 44 -7.56 -11.89 -1.22
C MET A 44 -7.51 -10.90 -0.05
N PHE A 45 -8.06 -9.71 -0.23
CA PHE A 45 -8.03 -8.65 0.77
C PHE A 45 -9.03 -7.54 0.43
N ASP A 46 -9.46 -6.85 1.48
CA ASP A 46 -10.19 -5.60 1.39
C ASP A 46 -9.21 -4.42 1.46
N ILE A 47 -9.59 -3.31 0.83
CA ILE A 47 -8.81 -2.08 0.77
C ILE A 47 -9.73 -0.93 1.14
N ASP A 48 -9.48 -0.29 2.28
CA ASP A 48 -10.18 0.92 2.68
C ASP A 48 -9.35 2.14 2.31
N LEU A 49 -9.83 2.91 1.34
CA LEU A 49 -9.14 4.11 0.87
C LEU A 49 -9.39 5.30 1.77
N GLU A 50 -8.36 6.13 1.94
CA GLU A 50 -8.47 7.36 2.70
C GLU A 50 -7.70 8.57 2.18
N ILE A 51 -8.19 9.73 2.60
CA ILE A 51 -7.51 11.01 2.45
C ILE A 51 -6.79 11.24 3.77
N SER A 52 -5.48 11.41 3.72
CA SER A 52 -4.65 11.64 4.91
C SER A 52 -4.98 12.99 5.53
N LEU A 53 -5.30 12.99 6.83
CA LEU A 53 -5.47 14.21 7.62
C LEU A 53 -4.14 14.91 7.91
N ASP A 54 -3.05 14.15 7.84
CA ASP A 54 -1.69 14.62 8.07
C ASP A 54 -1.06 15.15 6.78
N HIS A 55 -1.79 15.22 5.66
CA HIS A 55 -1.24 15.69 4.40
C HIS A 55 -0.61 17.09 4.55
N ASN A 56 0.70 17.16 4.28
CA ASN A 56 1.45 18.40 4.37
C ASN A 56 2.52 18.48 3.26
N PRO A 57 2.28 19.27 2.20
CA PRO A 57 3.21 19.44 1.08
C PRO A 57 4.61 19.90 1.49
N SER A 58 4.74 20.61 2.62
CA SER A 58 6.03 21.15 3.07
C SER A 58 6.98 20.09 3.65
N HIS A 59 6.47 18.88 3.92
CA HIS A 59 7.21 17.79 4.55
C HIS A 59 7.43 16.59 3.62
N LEU A 60 6.97 16.64 2.37
CA LEU A 60 7.04 15.48 1.45
C LEU A 60 8.48 15.01 1.18
N GLU A 61 9.45 15.93 1.22
CA GLU A 61 10.87 15.65 0.98
C GLU A 61 11.67 15.42 2.27
N SER A 62 11.03 15.42 3.46
CA SER A 62 11.71 15.13 4.71
C SER A 62 12.00 13.63 4.88
N LEU A 63 12.90 13.29 5.81
CA LEU A 63 13.00 11.92 6.29
C LEU A 63 11.61 11.47 6.79
N GLY A 64 11.08 10.38 6.25
CA GLY A 64 9.72 9.92 6.56
C GLY A 64 8.61 10.76 5.93
N GLY A 65 8.92 11.54 4.87
CA GLY A 65 7.96 12.42 4.20
C GLY A 65 6.70 11.72 3.65
N PHE A 66 6.77 10.39 3.48
CA PHE A 66 5.63 9.56 3.09
C PHE A 66 4.45 9.62 4.08
N LEU A 67 4.71 9.93 5.35
CA LEU A 67 3.64 10.12 6.35
C LEU A 67 2.73 11.30 6.03
N PHE A 68 3.21 12.25 5.22
CA PHE A 68 2.49 13.46 4.81
C PHE A 68 1.90 13.34 3.40
N TRP A 69 1.92 12.15 2.79
CA TRP A 69 1.31 11.91 1.48
C TRP A 69 -0.23 12.03 1.54
N PRO A 70 -0.87 12.43 0.43
CA PRO A 70 -2.29 12.81 0.44
C PRO A 70 -3.25 11.64 0.65
N TYR A 71 -2.84 10.42 0.33
CA TYR A 71 -3.74 9.26 0.40
C TYR A 71 -3.16 8.11 1.21
N GLY A 72 -4.07 7.35 1.82
CA GLY A 72 -3.79 6.11 2.50
C GLY A 72 -4.65 4.98 1.96
N ALA A 73 -4.21 3.75 2.19
CA ALA A 73 -5.05 2.58 2.03
C ALA A 73 -4.76 1.60 3.17
N TYR A 74 -5.81 1.17 3.87
CA TYR A 74 -5.71 0.13 4.88
C TYR A 74 -6.12 -1.21 4.26
N LEU A 75 -5.25 -2.20 4.36
CA LEU A 75 -5.44 -3.52 3.77
C LEU A 75 -5.56 -4.59 4.86
N GLU A 76 -6.54 -5.47 4.69
CA GLU A 76 -6.72 -6.64 5.54
C GLU A 76 -7.18 -7.86 4.73
N PRO A 77 -6.80 -9.10 5.13
CA PRO A 77 -7.30 -10.29 4.47
C PRO A 77 -8.83 -10.39 4.57
N THR A 78 -9.51 -10.79 3.48
CA THR A 78 -10.96 -11.00 3.51
C THR A 78 -11.40 -12.22 4.33
N SER A 79 -10.45 -13.07 4.72
CA SER A 79 -10.69 -14.31 5.45
C SER A 79 -9.43 -14.83 6.13
N ASP A 80 -9.59 -15.39 7.33
CA ASP A 80 -8.54 -16.10 8.08
C ASP A 80 -7.99 -17.34 7.35
N ALA A 81 -8.68 -17.83 6.32
CA ALA A 81 -8.22 -18.97 5.53
C ALA A 81 -7.10 -18.60 4.53
N ILE A 82 -6.88 -17.31 4.27
CA ILE A 82 -5.83 -16.85 3.37
C ILE A 82 -4.48 -17.00 4.06
N SER A 83 -3.55 -17.71 3.41
CA SER A 83 -2.21 -17.83 3.97
C SER A 83 -1.43 -16.53 3.88
N GLU A 84 -0.61 -16.25 4.89
CA GLU A 84 0.33 -15.13 4.95
C GLU A 84 1.10 -14.96 3.63
N ARG A 85 1.68 -16.05 3.10
CA ARG A 85 2.42 -16.01 1.84
C ARG A 85 1.57 -15.53 0.66
N GLN A 86 0.34 -16.00 0.54
CA GLN A 86 -0.54 -15.59 -0.57
C GLN A 86 -0.97 -14.13 -0.42
N TYR A 87 -1.25 -13.70 0.82
CA TYR A 87 -1.59 -12.32 1.11
C TYR A 87 -0.42 -11.37 0.78
N ILE A 88 0.77 -11.61 1.32
CA ILE A 88 1.97 -10.79 1.07
C ILE A 88 2.29 -10.71 -0.43
N ALA A 89 2.19 -11.83 -1.15
CA ALA A 89 2.40 -11.84 -2.60
C ALA A 89 1.37 -10.99 -3.34
N SER A 90 0.11 -11.02 -2.92
CA SER A 90 -0.98 -10.27 -3.56
C SER A 90 -0.90 -8.77 -3.27
N VAL A 91 -0.57 -8.39 -2.02
CA VAL A 91 -0.28 -6.99 -1.64
C VAL A 91 0.93 -6.46 -2.40
N SER A 92 2.00 -7.24 -2.49
CA SER A 92 3.20 -6.85 -3.26
C SER A 92 2.91 -6.66 -4.74
N ALA A 93 2.06 -7.51 -5.33
CA ALA A 93 1.64 -7.37 -6.72
C ALA A 93 0.84 -6.08 -6.95
N LEU A 94 -0.10 -5.76 -6.05
CA LEU A 94 -0.83 -4.48 -6.08
C LEU A 94 0.14 -3.29 -6.04
N ILE A 95 1.07 -3.27 -5.07
CA ILE A 95 2.06 -2.19 -4.93
C ILE A 95 2.90 -2.04 -6.19
N ALA A 96 3.41 -3.14 -6.74
CA ALA A 96 4.22 -3.11 -7.95
C ALA A 96 3.42 -2.55 -9.15
N ASP A 97 2.16 -2.94 -9.32
CA ASP A 97 1.34 -2.48 -10.43
C ASP A 97 0.89 -1.02 -10.29
N LEU A 98 0.68 -0.53 -9.07
CA LEU A 98 0.47 0.90 -8.83
C LEU A 98 1.72 1.72 -9.15
N ARG A 99 2.91 1.24 -8.77
CA ARG A 99 4.19 1.89 -9.10
C ARG A 99 4.48 1.95 -10.59
N LYS A 100 4.16 0.88 -11.35
CA LYS A 100 4.22 0.89 -12.83
C LYS A 100 3.30 1.93 -13.47
N ARG A 101 2.31 2.43 -12.73
CA ARG A 101 1.39 3.48 -13.16
C ARG A 101 1.80 4.87 -12.65
N ASN A 102 3.05 5.02 -12.21
CA ASN A 102 3.65 6.26 -11.68
C ASN A 102 3.08 6.73 -10.33
N LEU A 103 2.40 5.86 -9.58
CA LEU A 103 2.05 6.17 -8.19
C LEU A 103 3.23 5.84 -7.28
N ARG A 104 3.46 6.69 -6.27
CA ARG A 104 4.39 6.38 -5.18
C ARG A 104 3.61 5.64 -4.10
N VAL A 105 4.12 4.48 -3.68
CA VAL A 105 3.44 3.63 -2.70
C VAL A 105 4.44 3.09 -1.68
N VAL A 106 4.21 3.35 -0.40
CA VAL A 106 5.02 2.86 0.72
C VAL A 106 4.15 1.96 1.59
N ALA A 107 4.65 0.76 1.91
CA ALA A 107 4.01 -0.14 2.85
C ALA A 107 4.57 0.09 4.26
N SER A 108 3.70 0.10 5.26
CA SER A 108 4.03 0.16 6.68
C SER A 108 3.29 -0.96 7.40
N CYS A 109 3.96 -2.09 7.57
CA CYS A 109 3.43 -3.29 8.20
C CYS A 109 4.54 -4.29 8.58
N ASP A 110 4.20 -5.33 9.34
CA ASP A 110 5.15 -6.32 9.87
C ASP A 110 6.01 -7.01 8.79
N PHE A 111 5.53 -7.06 7.55
CA PHE A 111 6.16 -7.71 6.41
C PHE A 111 6.66 -6.72 5.33
N GLU A 112 6.89 -5.46 5.70
CA GLU A 112 7.38 -4.41 4.79
C GLU A 112 8.73 -4.76 4.13
N LYS A 113 9.55 -5.58 4.79
CA LYS A 113 10.84 -6.05 4.27
C LYS A 113 10.64 -7.02 3.11
N GLU A 114 9.70 -7.94 3.24
CA GLU A 114 9.28 -8.88 2.21
C GLU A 114 8.71 -8.12 1.00
N VAL A 115 7.87 -7.11 1.23
CA VAL A 115 7.38 -6.21 0.18
C VAL A 115 8.55 -5.55 -0.55
N SER A 116 9.52 -5.00 0.18
CA SER A 116 10.71 -4.37 -0.40
C SER A 116 11.53 -5.35 -1.25
N GLN A 117 11.73 -6.58 -0.78
CA GLN A 117 12.44 -7.63 -1.52
C GLN A 117 11.72 -8.04 -2.81
N ILE A 118 10.39 -8.12 -2.78
CA ILE A 118 9.57 -8.52 -3.94
C ILE A 118 9.44 -7.38 -4.96
N THR A 119 9.20 -6.17 -4.48
CA THR A 119 8.90 -5.00 -5.33
C THR A 119 10.13 -4.17 -5.69
N GLY A 120 11.29 -4.50 -5.10
CA GLY A 120 12.56 -3.83 -5.31
C GLY A 120 12.76 -2.55 -4.50
N TRP A 121 11.73 -2.09 -3.78
CA TRP A 121 11.82 -0.88 -2.96
C TRP A 121 10.71 -0.81 -1.90
N ASN A 122 11.06 -0.27 -0.74
CA ASN A 122 10.13 0.35 0.19
C ASN A 122 10.87 1.51 0.87
N TRP A 123 10.14 2.44 1.49
CA TRP A 123 10.78 3.56 2.17
C TRP A 123 11.72 3.05 3.26
N SER A 124 12.98 3.49 3.25
CA SER A 124 13.96 3.19 4.29
C SER A 124 14.69 4.45 4.71
N GLU A 125 15.16 4.48 5.95
CA GLU A 125 15.94 5.60 6.50
C GLU A 125 17.19 5.94 5.66
N GLY A 126 17.71 4.99 4.87
CA GLY A 126 18.91 5.15 4.05
C GLY A 126 18.69 5.37 2.54
N SER A 127 17.46 5.26 2.02
CA SER A 127 17.15 5.45 0.60
C SER A 127 15.72 5.96 0.42
N PRO A 128 15.45 7.23 0.79
CA PRO A 128 14.11 7.83 0.72
C PRO A 128 13.65 8.10 -0.72
N ILE A 129 14.55 8.06 -1.69
CA ILE A 129 14.22 8.36 -3.09
C ILE A 129 13.59 7.13 -3.73
N HIS A 130 12.33 7.26 -4.15
CA HIS A 130 11.65 6.27 -4.97
C HIS A 130 12.48 5.98 -6.24
N PRO A 131 12.70 4.72 -6.65
CA PRO A 131 13.45 4.43 -7.86
C PRO A 131 12.74 5.06 -9.05
N VAL A 132 13.47 5.87 -9.83
CA VAL A 132 12.95 6.38 -11.10
C VAL A 132 13.05 5.21 -12.09
N HIS A 133 11.92 4.73 -12.58
CA HIS A 133 11.87 3.73 -13.66
C HIS A 133 12.31 4.34 -14.98
#